data_AF-X0V0C4-F1
#
_entry.id   AF-X0V0C4-F1
#
_cell.length_a   1.000
_cell.length_b   1.000
_cell.length_c   1.000
_cell.angle_alpha   90.00
_cell.angle_beta   90.00
_cell.angle_gamma   90.00
#
_symmetry.space_group_name_H-M   'P 1'
#
loop_
_entity.id
_entity.type
_entity.pdbx_description
1 polymer ?
#
loop_
_entity_poly.entity_id
_entity_poly.type
_entity_poly.pdbx_seq_one_letter_code
_entity_poly.pdbx_strand_id
1 'polypeptide(L)'
;MKRKMKRKNALVLSKYQKVGVEKILNGFNNVTYVSKNQSIFNTCSFLLFDEPGLGKTIQAFQAVLQNIKLNKVELPTLVICPASLIHIWDGDDYKNYFANDFPNVYVFCTSNSAKIKFNSKSIVIISYTSLANIFKKHIS
;
A
#
# COMPACT_ATOMS: atom_id res chain seq x y z
N MET A 1 -21.09 -23.62 -18.37
CA MET A 1 -20.55 -24.33 -17.18
C MET A 1 -19.58 -23.41 -16.44
N LYS A 2 -20.04 -22.60 -15.47
CA LYS A 2 -19.19 -21.66 -14.71
C LYS A 2 -18.37 -22.44 -13.67
N ARG A 3 -17.07 -22.64 -13.91
CA ARG A 3 -16.14 -23.19 -12.92
C ARG A 3 -16.12 -22.27 -11.70
N LYS A 4 -16.76 -22.69 -10.60
CA LYS A 4 -16.56 -22.07 -9.28
C LYS A 4 -15.07 -22.20 -8.94
N MET A 5 -14.34 -21.09 -9.00
CA MET A 5 -13.00 -20.99 -8.42
C MET A 5 -13.11 -21.39 -6.95
N LYS A 6 -12.54 -22.54 -6.58
CA LYS A 6 -12.31 -22.90 -5.18
C LYS A 6 -11.55 -21.73 -4.55
N ARG A 7 -12.10 -21.13 -3.49
CA ARG A 7 -11.38 -20.19 -2.62
C ARG A 7 -10.10 -20.90 -2.18
N LYS A 8 -8.96 -20.62 -2.84
CA LYS A 8 -7.65 -21.01 -2.32
C LYS A 8 -7.54 -20.35 -0.96
N ASN A 9 -7.22 -21.15 0.05
CA ASN A 9 -7.13 -20.79 1.46
C ASN A 9 -6.68 -19.34 1.64
N ALA A 10 -7.58 -18.46 2.11
CA ALA A 10 -7.16 -17.15 2.58
C ALA A 10 -6.13 -17.41 3.68
N LEU A 11 -4.87 -17.02 3.44
CA LEU A 11 -3.81 -17.21 4.42
C LEU A 11 -4.25 -16.52 5.72
N VAL A 12 -4.36 -17.30 6.79
CA VAL A 12 -4.83 -16.79 8.08
C VAL A 12 -3.70 -15.99 8.71
N LEU A 13 -3.93 -14.70 8.93
CA LEU A 13 -2.97 -13.84 9.65
C LEU A 13 -2.67 -14.44 11.02
N SER A 14 -1.39 -14.41 11.41
CA SER A 14 -0.98 -14.82 12.75
C SER A 14 -1.63 -13.92 13.80
N LYS A 15 -1.72 -14.39 15.04
CA LYS A 15 -2.25 -13.61 16.17
C LYS A 15 -1.54 -12.24 16.28
N TYR A 16 -0.22 -12.22 16.11
CA TYR A 16 0.57 -11.00 16.21
C TYR A 16 0.34 -10.03 15.05
N GLN A 17 0.18 -10.55 13.82
CA GLN A 17 -0.13 -9.73 12.65
C GLN A 17 -1.50 -9.04 12.80
N LYS A 18 -2.51 -9.75 13.33
CA LYS A 18 -3.84 -9.17 13.61
C LYS A 18 -3.75 -8.01 14.60
N VAL A 19 -3.01 -8.18 15.69
CA VAL A 19 -2.80 -7.13 16.70
C VAL A 19 -2.11 -5.91 16.09
N GLY A 20 -1.10 -6.10 15.24
CA GLY A 20 -0.44 -5.00 14.53
C GLY A 20 -1.40 -4.21 13.63
N VAL A 21 -2.25 -4.92 12.88
CA VAL A 21 -3.29 -4.31 12.04
C VAL A 21 -4.29 -3.50 12.86
N GLU A 22 -4.75 -4.03 14.00
CA GLU A 22 -5.67 -3.31 14.90
C GLU A 22 -5.04 -2.03 15.47
N LYS A 23 -3.75 -2.07 15.84
CA LYS A 23 -3.02 -0.88 16.33
C LYS A 23 -3.01 0.24 15.29
N ILE A 24 -2.73 -0.08 14.03
CA ILE A 24 -2.78 0.88 12.92
C ILE A 24 -4.17 1.50 12.78
N LEU A 25 -5.22 0.67 12.75
CA LEU A 25 -6.60 1.15 12.59
C LEU A 25 -7.02 2.08 13.71
N ASN A 26 -6.69 1.72 14.95
CA ASN A 26 -6.96 2.57 16.12
C ASN A 26 -6.17 3.88 16.05
N GLY A 27 -4.91 3.85 15.62
CA GLY A 27 -4.09 5.05 15.42
C GLY A 27 -4.73 6.03 14.43
N PHE A 28 -5.19 5.55 13.27
CA PHE A 28 -5.86 6.38 12.27
C PHE A 28 -7.16 7.01 12.78
N ASN A 29 -7.96 6.25 13.53
CA ASN A 29 -9.21 6.76 14.09
C ASN A 29 -8.95 7.88 15.11
N ASN A 30 -7.92 7.71 15.95
CA ASN A 30 -7.53 8.71 16.95
C ASN A 30 -6.97 10.00 16.31
N VAL A 31 -6.14 9.88 15.27
CA VAL A 31 -5.59 11.07 14.58
C VAL A 31 -6.68 11.84 13.83
N THR A 32 -7.65 11.14 13.24
CA THR A 32 -8.78 11.78 12.54
C THR A 32 -9.66 12.58 13.49
N TYR A 33 -9.76 12.16 14.75
CA TYR A 33 -10.47 12.92 15.79
C TYR A 33 -9.76 14.26 16.10
N VAL A 34 -8.43 14.24 16.22
CA VAL A 34 -7.62 15.45 16.50
C VAL A 34 -7.63 16.42 15.30
N SER A 35 -7.49 15.87 14.10
CA SER A 35 -7.39 16.63 12.85
C SER A 35 -8.65 17.45 12.50
N LYS A 36 -9.86 16.97 12.87
CA LYS A 36 -11.09 17.74 12.66
C LYS A 36 -11.11 19.08 13.41
N ASN A 37 -10.27 19.25 14.43
CA ASN A 37 -10.23 20.45 15.26
C ASN A 37 -9.09 21.43 14.91
N GLN A 38 -8.20 21.12 13.96
CA GLN A 38 -7.07 22.00 13.59
C GLN A 38 -6.87 22.08 12.07
N SER A 39 -7.01 23.28 11.54
CA SER A 39 -7.12 23.62 10.11
C SER A 39 -5.81 23.75 9.33
N ILE A 40 -4.69 23.18 9.79
CA ILE A 40 -3.36 23.50 9.27
C ILE A 40 -2.61 22.20 8.91
N PHE A 41 -2.65 21.85 7.62
CA PHE A 41 -1.95 20.71 6.97
C PHE A 41 -2.19 19.31 7.56
N ASN A 42 -3.26 18.65 7.09
CA ASN A 42 -3.60 17.25 7.39
C ASN A 42 -2.68 16.22 6.70
N THR A 43 -1.37 16.39 6.74
CA THR A 43 -0.45 15.31 6.34
C THR A 43 -0.27 14.36 7.52
N CYS A 44 -1.07 13.29 7.55
CA CYS A 44 -0.93 12.22 8.52
C CYS A 44 0.28 11.34 8.12
N SER A 45 1.47 11.71 8.61
CA SER A 45 2.68 10.90 8.48
C SER A 45 2.89 10.10 9.75
N PHE A 46 3.25 8.82 9.61
CA PHE A 46 3.55 7.95 10.74
C PHE A 46 4.73 7.03 10.42
N LEU A 47 5.45 6.62 11.46
CA LEU A 47 6.56 5.68 11.36
C LEU A 47 6.12 4.33 11.92
N LEU A 48 6.22 3.27 11.11
CA LEU A 48 5.95 1.91 11.53
C LEU A 48 7.25 1.21 11.92
N PHE A 49 7.56 1.19 13.23
CA PHE A 49 8.78 0.59 13.76
C PHE A 49 8.50 -0.70 14.56
N ASP A 50 7.90 -1.66 13.88
CA ASP A 50 7.61 -2.99 14.43
C ASP A 50 8.77 -3.98 14.16
N GLU A 51 8.88 -5.03 14.97
CA GLU A 51 9.81 -6.14 14.75
C GLU A 51 9.61 -6.80 13.35
N PRO A 52 10.68 -7.32 12.72
CA PRO A 52 10.56 -8.16 11.53
C PRO A 52 9.63 -9.37 11.79
N GLY A 53 8.79 -9.72 10.82
CA GLY A 53 7.83 -10.84 10.97
C GLY A 53 6.43 -10.44 11.47
N LEU A 54 6.24 -9.24 12.02
CA LEU A 54 4.92 -8.73 12.45
C LEU A 54 4.00 -8.29 11.29
N GLY A 55 4.41 -8.51 10.04
CA GLY A 55 3.57 -8.23 8.87
C GLY A 55 3.46 -6.75 8.53
N LYS A 56 4.55 -5.99 8.63
CA LYS A 56 4.58 -4.55 8.31
C LYS A 56 4.00 -4.20 6.93
N THR A 57 4.20 -5.06 5.93
CA THR A 57 3.59 -4.88 4.60
C THR A 57 2.06 -4.93 4.67
N ILE A 58 1.49 -5.91 5.38
CA ILE A 58 0.04 -6.06 5.59
C ILE A 58 -0.50 -4.83 6.34
N GLN A 59 0.21 -4.40 7.37
CA GLN A 59 -0.12 -3.20 8.14
C GLN A 59 -0.12 -1.93 7.27
N ALA A 60 0.87 -1.77 6.38
CA ALA A 60 0.96 -0.66 5.45
C ALA A 60 -0.22 -0.64 4.46
N PHE A 61 -0.58 -1.78 3.88
CA PHE A 61 -1.77 -1.87 3.03
C PHE A 61 -3.05 -1.53 3.78
N GLN A 62 -3.19 -1.96 5.03
CA GLN A 62 -4.35 -1.58 5.84
C GLN A 62 -4.39 -0.07 6.08
N ALA A 63 -3.24 0.56 6.37
CA ALA A 63 -3.16 2.00 6.53
C ALA A 63 -3.60 2.74 5.27
N VAL A 64 -3.20 2.28 4.08
CA VAL A 64 -3.63 2.84 2.80
C VAL A 64 -5.15 2.72 2.64
N LEU A 65 -5.73 1.55 2.92
CA LEU A 65 -7.19 1.36 2.85
C LEU A 65 -7.94 2.28 3.80
N GLN A 66 -7.43 2.44 5.02
CA GLN A 66 -8.03 3.31 6.01
C GLN A 66 -7.94 4.78 5.57
N ASN A 67 -6.81 5.19 5.00
CA ASN A 67 -6.62 6.54 4.46
C ASN A 67 -7.58 6.84 3.30
N ILE A 68 -7.77 5.91 2.36
CA ILE A 68 -8.74 6.05 1.26
C ILE A 68 -10.16 6.21 1.81
N LYS A 69 -10.53 5.41 2.82
CA LYS A 69 -11.87 5.47 3.44
C LYS A 69 -12.13 6.78 4.18
N LEU A 70 -11.15 7.26 4.95
CA LEU A 70 -11.33 8.44 5.81
C LEU A 70 -11.18 9.76 5.04
N ASN A 71 -10.18 9.85 4.16
CA ASN A 71 -9.79 11.11 3.52
C ASN A 71 -10.27 11.23 2.08
N LYS A 72 -11.02 10.25 1.56
CA LYS A 72 -11.53 10.22 0.17
C LYS A 72 -10.45 10.52 -0.87
N VAL A 73 -9.24 10.01 -0.65
CA VAL A 73 -8.10 10.22 -1.54
C VAL A 73 -8.42 9.66 -2.92
N GLU A 74 -8.23 10.44 -3.97
CA GLU A 74 -8.48 10.03 -5.37
C GLU A 74 -7.22 9.57 -6.11
N LEU A 75 -6.04 9.89 -5.56
CA LEU A 75 -4.72 9.63 -6.14
C LEU A 75 -4.20 8.22 -5.79
N PRO A 76 -3.34 7.63 -6.65
CA PRO A 76 -2.71 6.35 -6.38
C PRO A 76 -1.76 6.41 -5.18
N THR A 77 -1.46 5.24 -4.60
CA THR A 77 -0.40 5.10 -3.61
C THR A 77 0.91 4.74 -4.28
N LEU A 78 1.98 5.49 -3.96
CA LEU A 78 3.35 5.18 -4.37
C LEU A 78 4.09 4.42 -3.27
N VAL A 79 4.58 3.23 -3.61
CA VAL A 79 5.44 2.39 -2.77
C VAL A 79 6.86 2.47 -3.30
N ILE A 80 7.79 2.89 -2.46
CA ILE A 80 9.21 2.94 -2.78
C ILE A 80 9.92 1.89 -1.91
N CYS A 81 10.65 0.97 -2.54
CA CYS A 81 11.30 -0.13 -1.84
C CYS A 81 12.64 -0.54 -2.49
N PRO A 82 13.47 -1.38 -1.86
CA PRO A 82 14.59 -2.03 -2.54
C PRO A 82 14.09 -2.89 -3.71
N ALA A 83 14.84 -2.94 -4.81
CA ALA A 83 14.46 -3.72 -6.00
C ALA A 83 14.21 -5.21 -5.69
N SER A 84 14.98 -5.77 -4.76
CA SER A 84 14.83 -7.15 -4.30
C SER A 84 13.51 -7.42 -3.57
N LEU A 85 12.81 -6.40 -3.08
CA LEU A 85 11.57 -6.55 -2.31
C LEU A 85 10.30 -6.22 -3.13
N ILE A 86 10.41 -5.84 -4.40
CA ILE A 86 9.25 -5.52 -5.25
C ILE A 86 8.25 -6.68 -5.27
N HIS A 87 8.75 -7.91 -5.37
CA HIS A 87 7.93 -9.14 -5.39
C HIS A 87 7.04 -9.33 -4.15
N ILE A 88 7.37 -8.71 -3.01
CA ILE A 88 6.55 -8.76 -1.79
C ILE A 88 5.27 -7.93 -1.97
N TRP A 89 5.32 -6.89 -2.79
CA TRP A 89 4.23 -5.94 -3.00
C TRP A 89 3.33 -6.27 -4.20
N ASP A 90 3.78 -7.10 -5.14
CA ASP A 90 3.01 -7.51 -6.33
C ASP A 90 2.89 -9.05 -6.52
N GLY A 91 3.45 -9.83 -5.59
CA GLY A 91 3.53 -11.27 -5.66
C GLY A 91 2.26 -12.01 -5.22
N ASP A 92 2.38 -13.32 -5.02
CA ASP A 92 1.24 -14.19 -4.75
C ASP A 92 0.58 -13.92 -3.39
N ASP A 93 1.37 -13.60 -2.36
CA ASP A 93 0.84 -13.21 -1.04
C ASP A 93 -0.02 -11.96 -1.16
N TYR A 94 0.48 -10.92 -1.83
CA TYR A 94 -0.30 -9.73 -2.13
C TYR A 94 -1.63 -10.08 -2.83
N LYS A 95 -1.58 -10.91 -3.87
CA LYS A 95 -2.78 -11.29 -4.64
C LYS A 95 -3.81 -12.02 -3.78
N ASN A 96 -3.36 -12.83 -2.83
CA ASN A 96 -4.24 -13.56 -1.92
C ASN A 96 -4.92 -12.65 -0.89
N TYR A 97 -4.26 -11.58 -0.45
CA TYR A 97 -4.76 -10.70 0.61
C TYR A 97 -5.50 -9.48 0.09
N PHE A 98 -5.02 -8.85 -0.98
CA PHE A 98 -5.36 -7.47 -1.31
C PHE A 98 -5.82 -7.25 -2.76
N ALA A 99 -5.83 -8.28 -3.61
CA ALA A 99 -6.22 -8.12 -5.03
C ALA A 99 -7.61 -7.49 -5.24
N ASN A 100 -8.56 -7.75 -4.33
CA ASN A 100 -9.89 -7.17 -4.41
C ASN A 100 -9.93 -5.70 -3.97
N ASP A 101 -9.06 -5.33 -3.03
CA ASP A 101 -8.97 -3.99 -2.49
C ASP A 101 -8.16 -3.06 -3.39
N PHE A 102 -7.11 -3.61 -4.01
CA PHE A 102 -6.16 -2.94 -4.89
C PHE A 102 -6.02 -3.75 -6.21
N PRO A 103 -6.98 -3.63 -7.13
CA PRO A 103 -6.97 -4.42 -8.36
C PRO A 103 -5.87 -4.01 -9.35
N ASN A 104 -5.32 -2.80 -9.20
CA ASN A 104 -4.41 -2.19 -10.15
C ASN A 104 -3.03 -1.98 -9.51
N VAL A 105 -2.11 -2.93 -9.69
CA VAL A 105 -0.71 -2.79 -9.26
C VAL A 105 0.19 -2.60 -10.46
N TYR A 106 1.02 -1.56 -10.40
CA TYR A 106 1.95 -1.21 -11.46
C TYR A 106 3.37 -1.17 -10.91
N VAL A 107 4.25 -1.99 -11.48
CA VAL A 107 5.68 -1.94 -11.18
C VAL A 107 6.33 -1.07 -12.23
N PHE A 108 6.89 0.05 -11.79
CA PHE A 108 7.52 0.99 -12.70
C PHE A 108 8.92 0.51 -13.06
N CYS A 109 9.03 -0.15 -14.20
CA CYS A 109 10.28 -0.42 -14.90
C CYS A 109 10.40 0.58 -16.06
N THR A 110 11.61 1.07 -16.32
CA THR A 110 11.94 2.19 -17.22
C THR A 110 11.55 2.00 -18.70
N SER A 111 10.79 0.97 -19.07
CA SER A 111 10.61 0.51 -20.45
C SER A 111 9.17 0.49 -20.99
N ASN A 112 8.13 0.91 -20.26
CA ASN A 112 6.77 0.92 -20.83
C ASN A 112 5.98 2.20 -20.51
N SER A 113 5.89 3.07 -21.51
CA SER A 113 5.11 4.32 -21.50
C SER A 113 3.69 4.11 -22.06
N ALA A 114 2.96 3.15 -21.51
CA ALA A 114 1.52 3.08 -21.76
C ALA A 114 0.83 4.19 -20.95
N LYS A 115 -0.19 4.85 -21.52
CA LYS A 115 -1.05 5.79 -20.77
C LYS A 115 -1.87 5.00 -19.74
N ILE A 116 -1.32 4.84 -18.54
CA ILE A 116 -1.99 4.18 -17.42
C ILE A 116 -2.90 5.21 -16.73
N LYS A 117 -4.18 4.86 -16.56
CA LYS A 117 -5.12 5.64 -15.74
C LYS A 117 -5.01 5.17 -14.30
N PHE A 118 -4.59 6.06 -13.42
CA PHE A 118 -4.50 5.79 -11.98
C PHE A 118 -5.80 6.18 -11.27
N ASN A 119 -6.10 5.49 -10.17
CA ASN A 119 -7.16 5.86 -9.24
C ASN A 119 -6.70 5.61 -7.79
N SER A 120 -7.58 5.88 -6.83
CA SER A 120 -7.31 5.72 -5.40
C SER A 120 -6.94 4.31 -4.96
N LYS A 121 -7.36 3.30 -5.70
CA LYS A 121 -7.07 1.88 -5.45
C LYS A 121 -5.91 1.36 -6.30
N SER A 122 -5.19 2.24 -6.98
CA SER A 122 -3.98 1.89 -7.71
C SER A 122 -2.77 1.97 -6.80
N ILE A 123 -1.92 0.95 -6.86
CA ILE A 123 -0.61 0.90 -6.21
C ILE A 123 0.47 0.99 -7.28
N VAL A 124 1.38 1.94 -7.13
CA VAL A 124 2.55 2.10 -8.00
C VAL A 124 3.78 1.74 -7.20
N ILE A 125 4.59 0.79 -7.67
CA ILE A 125 5.79 0.31 -6.99
C ILE A 125 7.00 0.73 -7.80
N ILE A 126 7.99 1.34 -7.14
CA ILE A 126 9.26 1.71 -7.76
C ILE A 126 10.42 1.39 -6.83
N SER A 127 11.56 1.01 -7.41
CA SER A 127 12.77 0.84 -6.63
C SER A 127 13.44 2.18 -6.32
N TYR A 128 14.20 2.26 -5.23
CA TYR A 128 15.03 3.44 -4.94
C TYR A 128 15.94 3.83 -6.12
N THR A 129 16.56 2.85 -6.77
CA THR A 129 17.48 3.07 -7.88
C THR A 129 16.78 3.60 -9.14
N SER A 130 15.63 3.02 -9.48
CA SER A 130 14.81 3.49 -10.61
C SER A 130 14.32 4.91 -10.39
N LEU A 131 13.85 5.21 -9.17
CA LEU A 131 13.39 6.55 -8.82
C LEU A 131 14.52 7.57 -8.93
N ALA A 132 15.70 7.27 -8.37
CA ALA A 132 16.87 8.14 -8.47
C ALA A 132 17.28 8.40 -9.93
N ASN A 133 17.20 7.39 -10.80
CA ASN A 133 17.52 7.54 -12.22
C ASN A 133 16.51 8.42 -12.96
N ILE A 134 15.21 8.33 -12.61
CA ILE A 134 14.18 9.21 -13.17
C ILE A 134 14.44 10.66 -12.74
N PHE A 135 14.72 10.90 -11.45
CA PHE A 135 15.03 12.24 -10.96
C PHE A 135 16.25 12.83 -11.65
N LYS A 136 17.33 12.05 -11.85
CA LYS A 136 18.51 12.50 -12.58
C LYS A 136 18.17 12.98 -13.99
N LYS A 137 17.37 12.23 -14.75
CA LYS A 137 16.97 12.59 -16.12
C LYS A 137 16.11 13.85 -16.24
N HIS A 138 15.41 14.24 -15.17
CA HIS A 138 14.54 15.42 -15.16
C HIS A 138 15.21 16.68 -14.62
N ILE A 139 16.32 16.52 -13.91
CA ILE A 139 17.11 17.63 -13.36
C ILE A 139 18.30 17.98 -14.27
N SER A 140 18.80 17.01 -15.05
CA SER A 140 19.80 17.20 -16.11
C SER A 140 19.19 17.77 -17.38
#